data_AF-A0A1L7SY94-F1
#
_entry.id   AF-A0A1L7SY94-F1
#
_cell.length_a   1.000
_cell.length_b   1.000
_cell.length_c   1.000
_cell.angle_alpha   90.00
_cell.angle_beta   90.00
_cell.angle_gamma   90.00
#
_symmetry.space_group_name_H-M   'P 1'
#
loop_
_entity.id
_entity.type
_entity.pdbx_description
1 polymer ?
#
loop_
_entity_poly.entity_id
_entity_poly.type
_entity_poly.pdbx_seq_one_letter_code
_entity_poly.pdbx_strand_id
1 'polypeptide(L)'
;MRAARLTSEIRDEKIIDRLDNVILDGSDVDTYLCDRVRRRDVFTSVAMSMLWEFVFTRYLFGLDRETRQKLKSLEKQLVGPPSAIRRWRATTLTLLSNRDSVQNQRDHDARAVSETIFETLCAILPPPSNLESQLVSSLSQVTKEAVEVSVEMRSQKAEYMMLPPLQPEYDTNGDLASLVFFNAALMNERGDSSDLTNEEYEAQKSTVRIVLFPLVVKKGGDYGDGDDEIVVYPAQVLVAPKRSEKKNVEVSS
;
A
#
# COMPACT_ATOMS: atom_id res chain seq x y z
N MET A 1 13.69 14.04 -22.31
CA MET A 1 12.78 13.47 -21.29
C MET A 1 12.65 14.48 -20.15
N ARG A 2 11.44 14.72 -19.66
CA ARG A 2 11.18 15.65 -18.54
C ARG A 2 11.62 15.05 -17.20
N ALA A 3 12.12 15.90 -16.31
CA ALA A 3 12.33 15.56 -14.90
C ALA A 3 10.96 15.43 -14.19
N ALA A 4 10.91 14.66 -13.10
CA ALA A 4 9.73 14.68 -12.22
C ALA A 4 9.62 16.06 -11.58
N ARG A 5 8.41 16.50 -11.29
CA ARG A 5 8.20 17.73 -10.55
C ARG A 5 8.67 17.54 -9.12
N LEU A 6 9.35 18.55 -8.61
CA LEU A 6 9.68 18.63 -7.20
C LEU A 6 8.40 18.88 -6.39
N THR A 7 8.39 18.50 -5.11
CA THR A 7 7.28 18.81 -4.19
C THR A 7 6.89 20.29 -4.24
N SER A 8 7.88 21.18 -4.30
CA SER A 8 7.70 22.64 -4.44
C SER A 8 6.99 23.10 -5.72
N GLU A 9 6.98 22.29 -6.78
CA GLU A 9 6.32 22.58 -8.06
C GLU A 9 4.89 22.01 -8.13
N ILE A 10 4.51 21.18 -7.16
CA ILE A 10 3.17 20.57 -7.05
C ILE A 10 2.28 21.51 -6.24
N ARG A 11 1.11 21.86 -6.79
CA ARG A 11 0.16 22.77 -6.12
C ARG A 11 -0.86 22.06 -5.22
N ASP A 12 -0.98 20.75 -5.36
CA ASP A 12 -1.95 19.95 -4.61
C ASP A 12 -1.31 19.44 -3.32
N GLU A 13 -1.71 20.01 -2.19
CA GLU A 13 -1.23 19.64 -0.84
C GLU A 13 -1.43 18.15 -0.55
N LYS A 14 -2.51 17.52 -1.04
CA LYS A 14 -2.74 16.09 -0.79
C LYS A 14 -1.72 15.21 -1.50
N ILE A 15 -1.20 15.66 -2.65
CA ILE A 15 -0.17 14.92 -3.37
C ILE A 15 1.16 15.06 -2.64
N ILE A 16 1.46 16.26 -2.11
CA ILE A 16 2.64 16.51 -1.27
C ILE A 16 2.58 15.62 -0.02
N ASP A 17 1.47 15.63 0.72
CA ASP A 17 1.28 14.78 1.89
C ASP A 17 1.48 13.29 1.57
N ARG A 18 1.00 12.82 0.41
CA ARG A 18 1.22 11.44 -0.02
C ARG A 18 2.68 11.15 -0.32
N LEU A 19 3.40 12.08 -0.94
CA LEU A 19 4.83 11.95 -1.22
C LEU A 19 5.66 11.93 0.06
N ASP A 20 5.34 12.79 1.02
CA ASP A 20 6.04 12.85 2.31
C ASP A 20 5.83 11.56 3.10
N ASN A 21 4.60 11.03 3.10
CA ASN A 21 4.27 9.76 3.76
C ASN A 21 4.93 8.52 3.13
N VAL A 22 5.55 8.62 1.94
CA VAL A 22 6.25 7.50 1.29
C VAL A 22 7.61 7.22 1.94
N ILE A 23 8.25 8.23 2.52
CA ILE A 23 9.62 8.14 3.03
C ILE A 23 9.62 8.03 4.56
N LEU A 24 10.06 6.88 5.06
CA LEU A 24 10.02 6.53 6.48
C LEU A 24 11.31 6.86 7.24
N ASP A 25 12.41 7.15 6.55
CA ASP A 25 13.72 7.44 7.15
C ASP A 25 13.99 8.95 7.30
N GLY A 26 13.00 9.79 6.98
CA GLY A 26 13.09 11.26 7.05
C GLY A 26 13.96 11.89 5.96
N SER A 27 14.38 11.13 4.94
CA SER A 27 15.06 11.71 3.79
C SER A 27 14.09 12.48 2.88
N ASP A 28 14.62 13.45 2.14
CA ASP A 28 13.84 14.27 1.22
C ASP A 28 13.40 13.44 -0.01
N VAL A 29 12.08 13.35 -0.21
CA VAL A 29 11.45 12.62 -1.33
C VAL A 29 11.92 13.12 -2.70
N ASP A 30 12.25 14.42 -2.82
CA ASP A 30 12.69 15.04 -4.08
C ASP A 30 14.01 14.46 -4.58
N THR A 31 14.87 14.00 -3.65
CA THR A 31 16.13 13.31 -3.98
C THR A 31 15.85 12.03 -4.79
N TYR A 32 14.76 11.33 -4.49
CA TYR A 32 14.37 10.10 -5.19
C TYR A 32 13.60 10.38 -6.47
N LEU A 33 12.75 11.42 -6.49
CA LEU A 33 12.01 11.82 -7.69
C LEU A 33 12.94 12.25 -8.83
N CYS A 34 14.07 12.88 -8.49
CA CYS A 34 15.10 13.28 -9.44
C CYS A 34 15.92 12.10 -10.00
N ASP A 35 16.02 10.99 -9.27
CA ASP A 35 16.71 9.77 -9.71
C ASP A 35 15.79 8.93 -10.61
N ARG A 36 16.24 8.66 -11.84
CA ARG A 36 15.43 7.95 -12.84
C ARG A 36 15.06 6.52 -12.46
N VAL A 37 15.89 5.88 -11.64
CA VAL A 37 15.70 4.51 -11.17
C VAL A 37 14.86 4.53 -9.91
N ARG A 38 15.25 5.33 -8.91
CA ARG A 38 14.61 5.32 -7.58
C ARG A 38 13.22 5.96 -7.56
N ARG A 39 12.90 6.86 -8.49
CA ARG A 39 11.55 7.42 -8.61
C ARG A 39 10.48 6.35 -8.88
N ARG A 40 10.84 5.23 -9.51
CA ARG A 40 9.92 4.10 -9.71
C ARG A 40 9.36 3.62 -8.38
N ASP A 41 10.23 3.51 -7.38
CA ASP A 41 9.90 2.97 -6.07
C ASP A 41 8.94 3.91 -5.32
N VAL A 42 9.13 5.24 -5.46
CA VAL A 42 8.19 6.25 -4.96
C VAL A 42 6.82 6.12 -5.64
N PHE A 43 6.79 6.00 -6.96
CA PHE A 43 5.53 5.85 -7.72
C PHE A 43 4.79 4.56 -7.33
N THR A 44 5.52 3.46 -7.15
CA THR A 44 4.96 2.20 -6.67
C THR A 44 4.34 2.35 -5.28
N SER A 45 5.06 2.97 -4.33
CA SER A 45 4.53 3.23 -2.99
C SER A 45 3.27 4.10 -3.01
N VAL A 46 3.29 5.21 -3.75
CA VAL A 46 2.12 6.10 -3.90
C VAL A 46 0.94 5.33 -4.47
N ALA A 47 1.11 4.64 -5.59
CA ALA A 47 0.03 3.87 -6.23
C ALA A 47 -0.53 2.78 -5.29
N MET A 48 0.34 2.07 -4.58
CA MET A 48 -0.07 1.02 -3.66
C MET A 48 -0.78 1.58 -2.42
N SER A 49 -0.34 2.73 -1.88
CA SER A 49 -1.04 3.41 -0.78
C SER A 49 -2.46 3.82 -1.18
N MET A 50 -2.64 4.31 -2.41
CA MET A 50 -3.94 4.68 -2.96
C MET A 50 -4.83 3.45 -3.22
N LEU A 51 -4.27 2.36 -3.75
CA LEU A 51 -4.98 1.09 -3.88
C LEU A 51 -5.43 0.58 -2.51
N TRP A 52 -4.57 0.62 -1.49
CA TRP A 52 -4.96 0.27 -0.13
C TRP A 52 -6.14 1.12 0.35
N GLU A 53 -6.02 2.45 0.27
CA GLU A 53 -7.02 3.39 0.74
C GLU A 53 -8.37 3.23 0.01
N PHE A 54 -8.36 3.16 -1.32
CA PHE A 54 -9.57 3.17 -2.12
C PHE A 54 -10.19 1.79 -2.29
N VAL A 55 -9.39 0.72 -2.29
CA VAL A 55 -9.82 -0.66 -2.53
C VAL A 55 -9.88 -1.47 -1.24
N PHE A 56 -8.75 -1.67 -0.56
CA PHE A 56 -8.64 -2.66 0.52
C PHE A 56 -9.29 -2.22 1.85
N THR A 57 -9.46 -0.91 2.10
CA THR A 57 -10.22 -0.44 3.28
C THR A 57 -11.73 -0.66 3.18
N ARG A 58 -12.25 -0.95 1.98
CA ARG A 58 -13.68 -1.15 1.76
C ARG A 58 -14.11 -2.48 2.38
N TYR A 59 -15.32 -2.49 2.96
CA TYR A 59 -15.92 -3.71 3.52
C TYR A 59 -16.23 -4.73 2.43
N LEU A 60 -16.82 -4.24 1.33
CA LEU A 60 -16.89 -4.91 0.04
C LEU A 60 -16.83 -3.80 -1.02
N PHE A 61 -15.89 -3.92 -1.96
CA PHE A 61 -15.74 -2.97 -3.05
C PHE A 61 -16.91 -3.11 -4.04
N GLY A 62 -17.38 -2.00 -4.61
CA GLY A 62 -18.57 -1.96 -5.49
C GLY A 62 -19.91 -1.89 -4.75
N LEU A 63 -19.93 -1.95 -3.41
CA LEU A 63 -21.13 -1.58 -2.64
C LEU A 63 -21.17 -0.07 -2.38
N ASP A 64 -22.37 0.49 -2.47
CA ASP A 64 -22.64 1.86 -2.06
C ASP A 64 -22.35 2.07 -0.56
N ARG A 65 -22.18 3.34 -0.17
CA ARG A 65 -21.80 3.71 1.19
C ARG A 65 -22.84 3.31 2.23
N GLU A 66 -24.13 3.42 1.92
CA GLU A 66 -25.21 3.18 2.87
C GLU A 66 -25.34 1.69 3.19
N THR A 67 -25.39 0.84 2.16
CA THR A 67 -25.40 -0.62 2.29
C THR A 67 -24.18 -1.10 3.06
N ARG A 68 -23.01 -0.53 2.77
CA ARG A 68 -21.77 -0.85 3.49
C ARG A 68 -21.84 -0.53 4.98
N GLN A 69 -22.38 0.64 5.34
CA GLN A 69 -22.53 1.04 6.74
C GLN A 69 -23.55 0.16 7.47
N LYS A 70 -24.66 -0.18 6.81
CA LYS A 70 -25.67 -1.12 7.35
C LYS A 70 -25.07 -2.48 7.63
N LEU A 71 -24.31 -3.07 6.69
CA LEU A 71 -23.66 -4.35 6.89
C LEU A 71 -22.62 -4.33 8.02
N LYS A 72 -21.78 -3.29 8.08
CA LYS A 72 -20.81 -3.11 9.18
C LYS A 72 -21.51 -2.97 10.54
N SER A 73 -22.63 -2.25 10.60
CA SER A 73 -23.41 -2.11 11.83
C SER A 73 -24.06 -3.43 12.24
N LEU A 74 -24.62 -4.16 11.28
CA LEU A 74 -25.25 -5.45 11.52
C LEU A 74 -24.23 -6.45 12.06
N GLU A 75 -23.04 -6.57 11.45
CA GLU A 75 -21.97 -7.47 11.93
C GLU A 75 -21.63 -7.21 13.40
N LYS A 76 -21.53 -5.92 13.80
CA LYS A 76 -21.25 -5.51 15.17
C LYS A 76 -22.38 -5.82 16.16
N GLN A 77 -23.62 -5.90 15.69
CA GLN A 77 -24.80 -6.18 16.50
C GLN A 77 -25.09 -7.68 16.63
N LEU A 78 -24.49 -8.52 15.80
CA LEU A 78 -24.65 -9.97 15.89
C LEU A 78 -24.04 -10.48 17.19
N VAL A 79 -24.80 -11.33 17.88
CA VAL A 79 -24.37 -12.00 19.10
C VAL A 79 -24.17 -13.48 18.79
N GLY A 80 -23.00 -14.02 19.17
CA GLY A 80 -22.68 -15.43 18.99
C GLY A 80 -21.17 -15.68 18.95
N PRO A 81 -20.75 -16.93 18.72
CA PRO A 81 -19.33 -17.26 18.57
C PRO A 81 -18.71 -16.49 17.39
N PRO A 82 -17.45 -16.03 17.50
CA PRO A 82 -16.77 -15.32 16.41
C PRO A 82 -16.80 -16.06 15.06
N SER A 83 -16.69 -17.40 15.09
CA SER A 83 -16.77 -18.23 13.89
C SER A 83 -18.13 -18.18 13.18
N ALA A 84 -19.22 -18.01 13.91
CA ALA A 84 -20.55 -17.85 13.33
C ALA A 84 -20.71 -16.48 12.65
N ILE A 85 -20.19 -15.42 13.28
CA ILE A 85 -20.20 -14.06 12.73
C ILE A 85 -19.35 -14.00 11.46
N ARG A 86 -18.13 -14.55 11.49
CA ARG A 86 -17.24 -14.67 10.32
C ARG A 86 -17.88 -15.44 9.17
N ARG A 87 -18.55 -16.55 9.46
CA ARG A 87 -19.29 -17.33 8.45
C ARG A 87 -20.45 -16.53 7.86
N TRP A 88 -21.22 -15.84 8.69
CA TRP A 88 -22.29 -14.96 8.24
C TRP A 88 -21.73 -13.88 7.29
N ARG A 89 -20.62 -13.23 7.65
CA ARG A 89 -19.96 -12.24 6.79
C ARG A 89 -19.57 -12.86 5.45
N ALA A 90 -18.80 -13.95 5.48
CA ALA A 90 -18.31 -14.64 4.29
C ALA A 90 -19.44 -14.99 3.32
N THR A 91 -20.49 -15.65 3.82
CA THR A 91 -21.66 -16.02 3.01
C THR A 91 -22.38 -14.80 2.47
N THR A 92 -22.64 -13.79 3.31
CA THR A 92 -23.33 -12.56 2.89
C THR A 92 -22.56 -11.83 1.80
N LEU A 93 -21.25 -11.64 1.97
CA LEU A 93 -20.42 -10.93 1.01
C LEU A 93 -20.26 -11.70 -0.30
N THR A 94 -20.12 -13.03 -0.25
CA THR A 94 -20.10 -13.90 -1.44
C THR A 94 -21.40 -13.78 -2.25
N LEU A 95 -22.56 -13.79 -1.58
CA LEU A 95 -23.84 -13.66 -2.26
C LEU A 95 -24.01 -12.26 -2.89
N LEU A 96 -23.56 -11.22 -2.19
CA LEU A 96 -23.62 -9.84 -2.71
C LEU A 96 -22.67 -9.60 -3.88
N SER A 97 -21.44 -10.12 -3.83
CA SER A 97 -20.44 -9.94 -4.90
C SER A 97 -20.84 -10.62 -6.21
N ASN A 98 -21.72 -11.63 -6.14
CA ASN A 98 -22.23 -12.34 -7.32
C ASN A 98 -23.44 -11.67 -7.97
N ARG A 99 -23.95 -10.55 -7.44
CA ARG A 99 -25.07 -9.82 -8.06
C ARG A 99 -24.55 -8.95 -9.21
N ASP A 100 -25.19 -9.03 -10.38
CA ASP A 100 -24.82 -8.24 -11.56
C ASP A 100 -24.72 -6.73 -11.27
N SER A 101 -25.65 -6.20 -10.46
CA SER A 101 -25.62 -4.78 -10.09
C SER A 101 -24.34 -4.40 -9.32
N VAL A 102 -23.86 -5.28 -8.43
CA VAL A 102 -22.63 -5.08 -7.66
C VAL A 102 -21.40 -5.26 -8.55
N GLN A 103 -21.42 -6.23 -9.47
CA GLN A 103 -20.32 -6.42 -10.43
C GLN A 103 -20.18 -5.23 -11.38
N ASN A 104 -21.29 -4.73 -11.93
CA ASN A 104 -21.28 -3.55 -12.79
C ASN A 104 -20.78 -2.30 -12.05
N GLN A 105 -21.23 -2.10 -10.80
CA GLN A 105 -20.77 -0.99 -9.97
C GLN A 105 -19.28 -1.13 -9.62
N ARG A 106 -18.84 -2.34 -9.29
CA ARG A 106 -17.42 -2.65 -9.02
C ARG A 106 -16.55 -2.29 -10.22
N ASP A 107 -16.94 -2.67 -11.42
CA ASP A 107 -16.17 -2.39 -12.64
C ASP A 107 -16.15 -0.89 -12.97
N HIS A 108 -17.25 -0.18 -12.69
CA HIS A 108 -17.32 1.27 -12.79
C HIS A 108 -16.39 1.96 -11.78
N ASP A 109 -16.47 1.59 -10.50
CA ASP A 109 -15.67 2.16 -9.43
C ASP A 109 -14.18 1.85 -9.60
N ALA A 110 -13.84 0.66 -10.10
CA ALA A 110 -12.46 0.28 -10.39
C ALA A 110 -11.83 1.17 -11.47
N ARG A 111 -12.60 1.53 -12.52
CA ARG A 111 -12.16 2.49 -13.54
C ARG A 111 -11.90 3.87 -12.94
N ALA A 112 -12.84 4.38 -12.13
CA ALA A 112 -12.68 5.68 -11.47
C ALA A 112 -11.45 5.71 -10.53
N VAL A 113 -11.17 4.61 -9.80
CA VAL A 113 -9.97 4.48 -8.97
C VAL A 113 -8.70 4.50 -9.82
N SER A 114 -8.67 3.74 -10.92
CA SER A 114 -7.53 3.71 -11.85
C SER A 114 -7.23 5.10 -12.42
N GLU A 115 -8.28 5.81 -12.87
CA GLU A 115 -8.18 7.19 -13.37
C GLU A 115 -7.64 8.14 -12.29
N THR A 116 -8.16 8.07 -11.07
CA THR A 116 -7.70 8.91 -9.95
C THR A 116 -6.22 8.67 -9.62
N ILE A 117 -5.79 7.41 -9.59
CA ILE A 117 -4.37 7.07 -9.36
C ILE A 117 -3.53 7.60 -10.52
N PHE A 118 -3.97 7.41 -11.76
CA PHE A 118 -3.25 7.88 -12.94
C PHE A 118 -3.07 9.39 -12.95
N GLU A 119 -4.13 10.15 -12.69
CA GLU A 119 -4.10 11.62 -12.61
C GLU A 119 -3.13 12.10 -11.53
N THR A 120 -3.15 11.44 -10.36
CA THR A 120 -2.24 11.74 -9.25
C THR A 120 -0.78 11.52 -9.66
N LEU A 121 -0.47 10.38 -10.30
CA LEU A 121 0.88 10.09 -10.78
C LEU A 121 1.31 11.05 -11.90
N CYS A 122 0.40 11.44 -12.80
CA CYS A 122 0.66 12.41 -13.87
C CYS A 122 0.96 13.82 -13.33
N ALA A 123 0.34 14.20 -12.21
CA ALA A 123 0.63 15.46 -11.55
C ALA A 123 2.08 15.54 -11.06
N ILE A 124 2.67 14.40 -10.66
CA ILE A 124 4.06 14.27 -10.22
C ILE A 124 5.01 14.19 -11.42
N LEU A 125 4.74 13.28 -12.37
CA LEU A 125 5.52 13.14 -13.60
C LEU A 125 4.58 12.88 -14.78
N PRO A 126 4.38 13.88 -15.66
CA PRO A 126 3.60 13.69 -16.86
C PRO A 126 4.23 12.62 -17.76
N PRO A 127 3.47 11.61 -18.22
CA PRO A 127 3.99 10.56 -19.07
C PRO A 127 4.32 11.09 -20.47
N PRO A 128 5.17 10.39 -21.24
CA PRO A 128 5.29 10.62 -22.68
C PRO A 128 3.95 10.32 -23.38
N SER A 129 3.48 11.24 -24.23
CA SER A 129 2.16 11.12 -24.88
C SER A 129 1.97 9.83 -25.70
N ASN A 130 3.05 9.24 -26.21
CA ASN A 130 3.01 7.98 -26.96
C ASN A 130 2.84 6.73 -26.09
N LEU A 131 3.03 6.84 -24.76
CA LEU A 131 2.91 5.73 -23.80
C LEU A 131 1.69 5.85 -22.88
N GLU A 132 0.99 6.99 -22.93
CA GLU A 132 -0.10 7.32 -22.01
C GLU A 132 -1.21 6.25 -22.02
N SER A 133 -1.71 5.89 -23.20
CA SER A 133 -2.76 4.87 -23.35
C SER A 133 -2.35 3.50 -22.83
N GLN A 134 -1.09 3.11 -23.02
CA GLN A 134 -0.54 1.86 -22.51
C GLN A 134 -0.47 1.87 -20.99
N LEU A 135 -0.01 2.98 -20.39
CA LEU A 135 0.09 3.12 -18.94
C LEU A 135 -1.28 3.09 -18.26
N VAL A 136 -2.28 3.78 -18.83
CA VAL A 136 -3.67 3.74 -18.34
C VAL A 136 -4.22 2.31 -18.39
N SER A 137 -3.98 1.59 -19.49
CA SER A 137 -4.41 0.20 -19.62
C SER A 137 -3.75 -0.72 -18.60
N SER A 138 -2.43 -0.62 -18.42
CA SER A 138 -1.69 -1.40 -17.43
C SER A 138 -2.15 -1.12 -15.99
N LEU A 139 -2.33 0.15 -15.63
CA LEU A 139 -2.82 0.51 -14.29
C LEU A 139 -4.26 0.05 -14.05
N SER A 140 -5.10 0.09 -15.08
CA SER A 140 -6.47 -0.41 -14.99
C SER A 140 -6.52 -1.91 -14.76
N GLN A 141 -5.61 -2.66 -15.39
CA GLN A 141 -5.49 -4.10 -15.16
C GLN A 141 -5.04 -4.40 -13.71
N VAL A 142 -4.01 -3.71 -13.22
CA VAL A 142 -3.54 -3.85 -11.83
C VAL A 142 -4.65 -3.50 -10.83
N THR A 143 -5.39 -2.43 -11.08
CA THR A 143 -6.51 -2.01 -10.23
C THR A 143 -7.62 -3.06 -10.21
N LYS A 144 -7.93 -3.65 -11.38
CA LYS A 144 -8.92 -4.73 -11.48
C LYS A 144 -8.50 -5.95 -10.67
N GLU A 145 -7.25 -6.40 -10.79
CA GLU A 145 -6.71 -7.51 -10.01
C GLU A 145 -6.74 -7.23 -8.51
N ALA A 146 -6.36 -6.02 -8.09
CA ALA A 146 -6.45 -5.60 -6.68
C ALA A 146 -7.89 -5.64 -6.15
N VAL A 147 -8.86 -5.19 -6.96
CA VAL A 147 -10.29 -5.25 -6.61
C VAL A 147 -10.78 -6.68 -6.49
N GLU A 148 -10.42 -7.57 -7.43
CA GLU A 148 -10.77 -8.99 -7.37
C GLU A 148 -10.22 -9.66 -6.10
N VAL A 149 -8.94 -9.45 -5.80
CA VAL A 149 -8.30 -9.95 -4.57
C VAL A 149 -9.00 -9.38 -3.33
N SER A 150 -9.37 -8.10 -3.31
CA SER A 150 -10.08 -7.51 -2.17
C SER A 150 -11.43 -8.17 -1.92
N VAL A 151 -12.17 -8.53 -2.97
CA VAL A 151 -13.47 -9.21 -2.87
C VAL A 151 -13.27 -10.64 -2.39
N GLU A 152 -12.26 -11.34 -2.92
CA GLU A 152 -11.92 -12.69 -2.49
C GLU A 152 -11.56 -12.72 -1.00
N MET A 153 -10.64 -11.87 -0.57
CA MET A 153 -10.21 -11.72 0.84
C MET A 153 -11.41 -11.50 1.78
N ARG A 154 -12.34 -10.63 1.40
CA ARG A 154 -13.52 -10.28 2.23
C ARG A 154 -14.56 -11.40 2.28
N SER A 155 -14.60 -12.25 1.26
CA SER A 155 -15.57 -13.35 1.12
C SER A 155 -15.13 -14.63 1.82
N GLN A 156 -13.89 -14.68 2.34
CA GLN A 156 -13.42 -15.82 3.12
C GLN A 156 -13.97 -15.82 4.56
N LYS A 157 -14.08 -17.03 5.14
CA LYS A 157 -14.41 -17.21 6.56
C LYS A 157 -13.28 -16.71 7.45
N ALA A 158 -12.04 -17.02 7.09
CA ALA A 158 -10.86 -16.41 7.70
C ALA A 158 -10.82 -14.91 7.34
N GLU A 159 -10.26 -14.10 8.23
CA GLU A 159 -10.15 -12.66 8.05
C GLU A 159 -8.82 -12.33 7.39
N TYR A 160 -8.87 -12.03 6.09
CA TYR A 160 -7.72 -11.51 5.37
C TYR A 160 -7.71 -9.99 5.44
N MET A 161 -6.57 -9.43 5.82
CA MET A 161 -6.40 -7.99 5.98
C MET A 161 -5.07 -7.54 5.38
N MET A 162 -5.14 -6.53 4.53
CA MET A 162 -3.96 -5.76 4.14
C MET A 162 -3.84 -4.61 5.14
N LEU A 163 -2.75 -4.60 5.90
CA LEU A 163 -2.51 -3.57 6.91
C LEU A 163 -2.26 -2.21 6.25
N PRO A 164 -2.58 -1.10 6.94
CA PRO A 164 -2.17 0.22 6.48
C PRO A 164 -0.67 0.23 6.18
N PRO A 165 -0.25 0.87 5.06
CA PRO A 165 1.16 1.19 4.86
C PRO A 165 1.69 1.92 6.08
N LEU A 166 2.91 1.59 6.49
CA LEU A 166 3.58 2.32 7.56
C LEU A 166 3.78 3.77 7.12
N GLN A 167 3.62 4.70 8.06
CA GLN A 167 3.77 6.13 7.84
C GLN A 167 4.86 6.67 8.77
N PRO A 168 5.58 7.72 8.36
CA PRO A 168 6.53 8.40 9.23
C PRO A 168 5.78 9.10 10.37
N GLU A 169 6.33 9.03 11.58
CA GLU A 169 5.81 9.78 12.72
C GLU A 169 6.66 11.03 12.92
N TYR A 170 6.03 12.21 12.98
CA TYR A 170 6.71 13.48 13.23
C TYR A 170 6.33 14.04 14.60
N ASP A 171 7.27 14.72 15.25
CA ASP A 171 7.06 15.38 16.53
C ASP A 171 6.39 16.76 16.35
N THR A 172 6.17 17.48 17.45
CA THR A 172 5.53 18.81 17.42
C THR A 172 6.36 19.88 16.71
N ASN A 173 7.64 19.62 16.43
CA ASN A 173 8.55 20.52 15.74
C ASN A 173 8.64 20.21 14.24
N GLY A 174 8.02 19.11 13.78
CA GLY A 174 8.11 18.63 12.40
C GLY A 174 9.32 17.74 12.13
N ASP A 175 10.06 17.34 13.19
CA ASP A 175 11.18 16.41 13.07
C ASP A 175 10.70 14.96 13.16
N LEU A 176 11.40 14.03 12.50
CA LEU A 176 11.04 12.62 12.54
C LEU A 176 11.16 12.07 13.98
N ALA A 177 10.03 11.67 14.55
CA ALA A 177 9.90 11.23 15.94
C ALA A 177 10.39 9.80 16.17
N SER A 178 10.17 8.89 15.21
CA SER A 178 10.53 7.49 15.33
C SER A 178 10.98 6.88 14.00
N LEU A 179 11.97 5.99 14.07
CA LEU A 179 12.44 5.20 12.92
C LEU A 179 11.73 3.85 12.90
N VAL A 180 11.32 3.44 11.71
CA VAL A 180 10.81 2.09 11.47
C VAL A 180 11.99 1.15 11.22
N PHE A 181 12.18 0.17 12.09
CA PHE A 181 13.23 -0.85 11.92
C PHE A 181 12.71 -2.07 11.15
N PHE A 182 13.59 -2.66 10.36
CA PHE A 182 13.32 -3.87 9.60
C PHE A 182 13.07 -5.05 10.52
N ASN A 183 12.04 -5.85 10.22
CA ASN A 183 11.66 -7.05 10.95
C ASN A 183 11.50 -8.21 9.97
N ALA A 184 12.34 -9.24 10.06
CA ALA A 184 12.38 -10.32 9.06
C ALA A 184 11.13 -11.20 9.06
N ALA A 185 10.39 -11.23 10.18
CA ALA A 185 9.14 -11.99 10.27
C ALA A 185 7.97 -11.29 9.55
N LEU A 186 8.02 -9.97 9.41
CA LEU A 186 6.93 -9.15 8.87
C LEU A 186 7.26 -8.50 7.52
N MET A 187 8.55 -8.40 7.17
CA MET A 187 9.04 -7.62 6.05
C MET A 187 10.01 -8.43 5.19
N ASN A 188 10.03 -8.10 3.90
CA ASN A 188 10.95 -8.63 2.92
C ASN A 188 11.61 -7.47 2.17
N GLU A 189 12.94 -7.48 2.10
CA GLU A 189 13.71 -6.49 1.37
C GLU A 189 13.65 -6.77 -0.15
N ARG A 190 13.51 -5.72 -0.97
CA ARG A 190 13.35 -5.80 -2.43
C ARG A 190 14.41 -5.02 -3.21
N GLY A 191 15.43 -4.51 -2.55
CA GLY A 191 16.49 -3.71 -3.14
C GLY A 191 17.38 -4.56 -4.06
N ASP A 192 17.77 -3.97 -5.18
CA ASP A 192 18.59 -4.63 -6.21
C ASP A 192 20.08 -4.76 -5.81
N SER A 193 20.50 -4.35 -4.60
CA SER A 193 21.89 -3.97 -4.33
C SER A 193 22.62 -4.70 -3.19
N SER A 194 22.03 -5.71 -2.55
CA SER A 194 22.66 -6.35 -1.39
C SER A 194 22.51 -7.87 -1.39
N ASP A 195 23.60 -8.58 -1.17
CA ASP A 195 23.63 -10.03 -0.91
C ASP A 195 23.17 -10.38 0.52
N LEU A 196 22.56 -9.44 1.26
CA LEU A 196 22.15 -9.63 2.64
C LEU A 196 20.79 -10.33 2.73
N THR A 197 20.63 -11.22 3.71
CA THR A 197 19.33 -11.83 4.02
C THR A 197 18.46 -10.92 4.90
N ASN A 198 17.16 -11.20 4.97
CA ASN A 198 16.23 -10.47 5.81
C ASN A 198 16.65 -10.49 7.30
N GLU A 199 17.16 -11.62 7.78
CA GLU A 199 17.65 -11.78 9.15
C GLU A 199 18.89 -10.91 9.43
N GLU A 200 19.77 -10.76 8.43
CA GLU A 200 20.94 -9.89 8.55
C GLU A 200 20.54 -8.42 8.60
N TYR A 201 19.52 -8.03 7.83
CA TYR A 201 18.96 -6.68 7.88
C TYR A 201 18.36 -6.34 9.26
N GLU A 202 17.63 -7.29 9.86
CA GLU A 202 17.09 -7.16 11.22
C GLU A 202 18.20 -7.11 12.27
N ALA A 203 19.20 -8.01 12.18
CA ALA A 203 20.34 -8.04 13.12
C ALA A 203 21.14 -6.72 13.11
N GLN A 204 21.20 -6.05 11.96
CA GLN A 204 21.86 -4.76 11.79
C GLN A 204 20.99 -3.57 12.22
N LYS A 205 19.76 -3.80 12.71
CA LYS A 205 18.76 -2.76 13.02
C LYS A 205 18.56 -1.79 11.87
N SER A 206 18.43 -2.34 10.66
CA SER A 206 18.36 -1.53 9.46
C SER A 206 17.04 -0.76 9.41
N THR A 207 17.10 0.51 9.02
CA THR A 207 15.94 1.38 8.93
C THR A 207 15.20 1.13 7.62
N VAL A 208 13.88 0.99 7.69
CA VAL A 208 13.02 0.92 6.51
C VAL A 208 12.86 2.33 5.93
N ARG A 209 13.01 2.46 4.62
CA ARG A 209 12.89 3.74 3.92
C ARG A 209 11.58 3.86 3.15
N ILE A 210 11.20 2.84 2.37
CA ILE A 210 9.97 2.87 1.55
C ILE A 210 9.23 1.54 1.73
N VAL A 211 7.90 1.60 1.84
CA VAL A 211 7.03 0.43 1.74
C VAL A 211 6.47 0.34 0.32
N LEU A 212 6.87 -0.68 -0.43
CA LEU A 212 6.41 -0.92 -1.81
C LEU A 212 5.09 -1.69 -1.85
N PHE A 213 4.89 -2.60 -0.89
CA PHE A 213 3.66 -3.38 -0.76
C PHE A 213 3.35 -3.66 0.71
N PRO A 214 2.13 -3.42 1.20
CA PRO A 214 1.80 -3.60 2.61
C PRO A 214 1.74 -5.07 3.04
N LEU A 215 1.88 -5.30 4.35
CA LEU A 215 1.74 -6.62 4.97
C LEU A 215 0.30 -7.15 4.79
N VAL A 216 0.19 -8.41 4.36
CA VAL A 216 -1.10 -9.14 4.32
C VAL A 216 -1.09 -10.22 5.37
N VAL A 217 -2.07 -10.17 6.27
CA VAL A 217 -2.28 -11.15 7.33
C VAL A 217 -3.58 -11.91 7.12
N LYS A 218 -3.63 -13.13 7.62
CA LYS A 218 -4.84 -13.94 7.75
C LYS A 218 -5.06 -14.23 9.23
N LYS A 219 -6.25 -13.96 9.71
CA LYS A 219 -6.69 -14.25 11.07
C LYS A 219 -7.75 -15.35 11.07
N GLY A 220 -7.53 -16.36 11.91
CA GLY A 220 -8.39 -17.53 12.05
C GLY A 220 -8.21 -18.57 10.95
N GLY A 221 -8.71 -19.78 11.22
CA GLY A 221 -8.67 -20.93 10.34
C GLY A 221 -9.70 -20.86 9.20
N ASP A 222 -9.61 -21.82 8.28
CA ASP A 222 -10.48 -21.89 7.09
C ASP A 222 -11.96 -22.11 7.43
N TYR A 223 -12.25 -22.60 8.65
CA TYR A 223 -13.61 -22.76 9.16
C TYR A 223 -14.11 -21.52 9.93
N GLY A 224 -13.27 -20.49 10.07
CA GLY A 224 -13.51 -19.27 10.83
C GLY A 224 -13.23 -19.39 12.33
N ASP A 225 -12.63 -20.50 12.75
CA ASP A 225 -12.24 -20.84 14.12
C ASP A 225 -10.86 -20.29 14.50
N GLY A 226 -10.61 -20.15 15.81
CA GLY A 226 -9.36 -19.58 16.33
C GLY A 226 -9.20 -18.08 16.08
N ASP A 227 -8.17 -17.51 16.67
CA ASP A 227 -7.80 -16.09 16.52
C ASP A 227 -6.33 -15.90 16.15
N ASP A 228 -5.65 -17.00 15.78
CA ASP A 228 -4.25 -16.96 15.37
C ASP A 228 -4.09 -16.13 14.10
N GLU A 229 -3.06 -15.28 14.10
CA GLU A 229 -2.71 -14.41 12.98
C GLU A 229 -1.45 -14.95 12.31
N ILE A 230 -1.54 -15.17 11.01
CA ILE A 230 -0.42 -15.60 10.18
C ILE A 230 -0.11 -14.53 9.13
N VAL A 231 1.18 -14.34 8.86
CA VAL A 231 1.63 -13.54 7.73
C VAL A 231 1.44 -14.36 6.46
N VAL A 232 0.57 -13.88 5.57
CA VAL A 232 0.33 -14.50 4.25
C VAL A 232 1.31 -13.95 3.23
N TYR A 233 1.55 -12.64 3.30
CA TYR A 233 2.48 -11.97 2.42
C TYR A 233 3.21 -10.86 3.19
N PRO A 234 4.52 -10.99 3.43
CA PRO A 234 5.27 -9.99 4.17
C PRO A 234 5.26 -8.65 3.43
N ALA A 235 5.35 -7.55 4.18
CA ALA A 235 5.48 -6.23 3.58
C ALA A 235 6.74 -6.19 2.70
N GLN A 236 6.61 -5.68 1.48
CA GLN A 236 7.76 -5.50 0.59
C GLN A 236 8.30 -4.10 0.83
N VAL A 237 9.56 -4.02 1.24
CA VAL A 237 10.16 -2.75 1.68
C VAL A 237 11.54 -2.55 1.06
N LEU A 238 11.97 -1.30 1.03
CA LEU A 238 13.35 -0.91 0.73
C LEU A 238 13.99 -0.37 1.98
N VAL A 239 15.16 -0.89 2.31
CA VAL A 239 15.94 -0.43 3.46
C VAL A 239 16.75 0.82 3.09
N ALA A 240 16.93 1.72 4.06
CA ALA A 240 17.78 2.90 3.90
C ALA A 240 19.23 2.44 3.69
N PRO A 241 19.94 2.95 2.68
CA PRO A 241 21.35 2.63 2.51
C PRO A 241 22.11 3.04 3.77
N LYS A 242 23.01 2.19 4.26
CA LYS A 242 23.92 2.59 5.33
C LYS A 242 24.58 3.88 4.90
N ARG A 243 24.43 4.95 5.69
CA ARG A 243 25.24 6.17 5.51
C ARG A 243 26.68 5.70 5.48
N SER A 244 27.30 5.71 4.31
CA SER A 244 28.74 5.59 4.24
C SER A 244 29.27 6.73 5.09
N GLU A 245 30.03 6.40 6.13
CA GLU A 245 30.95 7.37 6.71
C GLU A 245 31.64 8.02 5.52
N LYS A 246 31.47 9.34 5.39
CA LYS A 246 32.16 10.12 4.38
C LYS A 246 33.61 9.70 4.47
N LYS A 247 34.12 8.96 3.48
CA LYS A 247 35.56 8.80 3.31
C LYS A 247 36.07 10.22 3.10
N ASN A 248 36.62 10.82 4.15
CA ASN A 248 37.52 11.95 4.04
C ASN A 248 38.61 11.48 3.10
N VAL A 249 38.49 11.86 1.83
CA VAL A 249 39.62 11.88 0.92
C VAL A 249 40.44 13.06 1.43
N GLU A 250 41.35 12.78 2.37
CA GLU A 250 42.46 13.67 2.67
C GLU A 250 43.17 13.92 1.35
N VAL A 251 43.07 15.17 0.88
CA VAL A 251 43.87 15.68 -0.21
C VAL A 251 45.28 15.83 0.36
N SER A 252 46.11 14.81 0.19
CA SER A 252 47.55 14.92 0.41
C SER A 252 48.10 15.90 -0.62
N SER A 253 48.69 16.97 -0.09
CA SER A 253 49.37 18.07 -0.80
C SER A 253 50.63 17.62 -1.53
#